data_AF-A0A3M9LKH2-F1
#
_entry.id   AF-A0A3M9LKH2-F1
#
_cell.length_a   1.000
_cell.length_b   1.000
_cell.length_c   1.000
_cell.angle_alpha   90.00
_cell.angle_beta   90.00
_cell.angle_gamma   90.00
#
_symmetry.space_group_name_H-M   'P 1'
#
loop_
_entity.id
_entity.type
_entity.pdbx_description
1 polymer ?
#
loop_
_entity_poly.entity_id
_entity_poly.type
_entity_poly.pdbx_seq_one_letter_code
_entity_poly.pdbx_strand_id
1 'polypeptide(L)'
;MKETKALLTDRSNFKKEVLDSLHRMDIEIVSPTFMNQRVMKNGKRFIPPLRESRENEEECRPDRNYIPEIFTEEIIFGKAIEAEMLGKARKTLEYFDNKKAKVEKQISCLPAEPAEIQQNRWSSIKDRLGDIEQIVTALEKAPEPGEMESSPEGLLRSKVLEHLRSIMDSILDDYNQMVEIMESESCDIEDKKSYGLSESKESVSENDVN
;
A
#
# COMPACT_ATOMS: atom_id res chain seq x y z
N MET A 1 -12.89 -5.10 3.96
CA MET A 1 -11.84 -6.15 3.93
C MET A 1 -11.79 -7.02 5.21
N LYS A 2 -12.28 -6.58 6.39
CA LYS A 2 -12.27 -7.43 7.61
C LYS A 2 -13.23 -8.64 7.52
N GLU A 3 -14.43 -8.45 6.97
CA GLU A 3 -15.44 -9.53 6.89
C GLU A 3 -15.01 -10.73 6.06
N THR A 4 -14.31 -10.52 4.94
CA THR A 4 -13.90 -11.62 4.06
C THR A 4 -12.80 -12.49 4.68
N LYS A 5 -11.88 -11.87 5.44
CA LYS A 5 -10.87 -12.61 6.21
C LYS A 5 -11.52 -13.47 7.30
N ALA A 6 -12.45 -12.89 8.06
CA ALA A 6 -13.19 -13.61 9.11
C ALA A 6 -13.95 -14.81 8.56
N LEU A 7 -14.66 -14.66 7.43
CA LEU A 7 -15.41 -15.75 6.80
C LEU A 7 -14.52 -16.93 6.35
N LEU A 8 -13.31 -16.66 5.85
CA LEU A 8 -12.37 -17.71 5.45
C LEU A 8 -11.85 -18.48 6.68
N THR A 9 -11.46 -17.76 7.73
CA THR A 9 -11.03 -18.34 9.00
C THR A 9 -12.13 -19.19 9.63
N ASP A 10 -13.36 -18.67 9.69
CA ASP A 10 -14.52 -19.40 10.24
C ASP A 10 -14.80 -20.68 9.45
N ARG A 11 -14.72 -20.62 8.11
CA ARG A 11 -14.90 -21.80 7.27
C ARG A 11 -13.78 -22.83 7.46
N SER A 12 -12.55 -22.38 7.66
CA SER A 12 -11.41 -23.25 7.94
C SER A 12 -11.57 -23.95 9.29
N ASN A 13 -11.90 -23.18 10.34
CA ASN A 13 -12.16 -23.69 11.68
C ASN A 13 -13.34 -24.68 11.69
N PHE A 14 -14.44 -24.36 11.00
CA PHE A 14 -15.56 -25.28 10.89
C PHE A 14 -15.17 -26.61 10.24
N LYS A 15 -14.42 -26.58 9.13
CA LYS A 15 -13.95 -27.81 8.47
C LYS A 15 -13.02 -28.62 9.36
N LYS A 16 -12.12 -27.94 10.10
CA LYS A 16 -11.25 -28.57 11.09
C LYS A 16 -12.08 -29.29 12.16
N GLU A 17 -13.07 -28.61 12.77
CA GLU A 17 -13.94 -29.20 13.78
C GLU A 17 -14.77 -30.38 13.26
N VAL A 18 -15.22 -30.33 12.00
CA VAL A 18 -15.91 -31.45 11.35
C VAL A 18 -14.96 -32.66 11.24
N LEU A 19 -13.74 -32.46 10.72
CA LEU A 19 -12.75 -33.53 10.59
C LEU A 19 -12.33 -34.09 11.95
N ASP A 20 -12.06 -33.23 12.93
CA ASP A 20 -11.69 -33.64 14.29
C ASP A 20 -12.82 -34.41 14.98
N SER A 21 -14.07 -34.02 14.76
CA SER A 21 -15.23 -34.75 15.27
C SER A 21 -15.38 -36.14 14.64
N LEU A 22 -15.19 -36.25 13.32
CA LEU A 22 -15.22 -37.54 12.63
C LEU A 22 -14.06 -38.44 13.07
N HIS A 23 -12.85 -37.90 13.18
CA HIS A 23 -11.68 -38.64 13.67
C HIS A 23 -11.84 -39.10 15.12
N ARG A 24 -12.42 -38.27 16.01
CA ARG A 24 -12.74 -38.66 17.41
C ARG A 24 -13.72 -39.83 17.49
N MET A 25 -14.57 -40.00 16.48
CA MET A 25 -15.52 -41.11 16.37
C MET A 25 -14.94 -42.33 15.63
N ASP A 26 -13.62 -42.36 15.38
CA ASP A 26 -12.92 -43.39 14.58
C ASP A 26 -13.50 -43.55 13.14
N ILE A 27 -14.06 -42.47 12.57
CA ILE A 27 -14.57 -42.47 11.19
C ILE A 27 -13.45 -42.11 10.22
N GLU A 28 -13.05 -43.08 9.39
CA GLU A 28 -12.00 -42.91 8.38
C GLU A 28 -12.55 -42.32 7.08
N ILE A 29 -12.04 -41.16 6.68
CA ILE A 29 -12.39 -40.54 5.39
C ILE A 29 -11.31 -40.91 4.36
N VAL A 30 -11.68 -41.72 3.38
CA VAL A 30 -10.84 -42.07 2.24
C VAL A 30 -11.36 -41.42 0.96
N SER A 31 -10.47 -41.14 0.00
CA SER A 31 -10.92 -40.64 -1.30
C SER A 31 -11.72 -41.73 -2.03
N PRO A 32 -12.68 -41.38 -2.92
CA PRO A 32 -13.39 -42.37 -3.74
C PRO A 32 -12.47 -43.22 -4.62
N THR A 33 -11.27 -42.72 -4.93
CA THR A 33 -10.22 -43.40 -5.69
C THR A 33 -9.26 -44.21 -4.82
N PHE A 34 -9.50 -44.30 -3.52
CA PHE A 34 -8.67 -45.06 -2.59
C PHE A 34 -8.83 -46.56 -2.86
N MET A 35 -7.89 -47.11 -3.64
CA MET A 35 -7.78 -48.54 -3.88
C MET A 35 -6.89 -49.16 -2.81
N ASN A 36 -7.43 -50.07 -2.00
CA ASN A 36 -6.63 -50.93 -1.11
C ASN A 36 -5.83 -51.94 -1.96
N GLN A 37 -4.76 -51.48 -2.61
CA GLN A 37 -3.96 -52.27 -3.57
C GLN A 37 -3.06 -53.33 -2.91
N ARG A 38 -3.01 -53.39 -1.56
CA ARG A 38 -2.30 -54.42 -0.80
C ARG A 38 -3.20 -54.96 0.30
N VAL A 39 -3.09 -56.26 0.60
CA VAL A 39 -3.72 -56.86 1.77
C VAL A 39 -3.18 -56.15 3.02
N MET A 40 -3.98 -55.25 3.57
CA MET A 40 -3.66 -54.57 4.81
C MET A 40 -3.90 -55.54 5.97
N LYS A 41 -3.06 -55.47 7.01
CA LYS A 41 -3.30 -56.23 8.25
C LYS A 41 -4.66 -55.80 8.81
N ASN A 42 -5.46 -56.76 9.28
CA ASN A 42 -6.74 -56.48 9.94
C ASN A 42 -6.51 -55.46 11.08
N GLY A 43 -7.31 -54.40 11.12
CA GLY A 43 -7.23 -53.36 12.15
C GLY A 43 -6.21 -52.24 11.91
N LYS A 44 -5.63 -52.12 10.71
CA LYS A 44 -4.78 -50.96 10.37
C LYS A 44 -5.62 -49.69 10.29
N ARG A 45 -5.40 -48.76 11.22
CA ARG A 45 -5.99 -47.42 11.21
C ARG A 45 -5.24 -46.49 10.26
N PHE A 46 -5.98 -45.68 9.52
CA PHE A 46 -5.45 -44.62 8.65
C PHE A 46 -5.66 -43.21 9.21
N ILE A 47 -6.39 -43.09 10.32
CA ILE A 47 -6.49 -41.86 11.11
C ILE A 47 -5.09 -41.52 11.65
N PRO A 48 -4.62 -40.26 11.52
CA PRO A 48 -3.38 -39.82 12.16
C PRO A 48 -3.41 -40.14 13.67
N PRO A 49 -2.30 -40.61 14.27
CA PRO A 49 -2.27 -40.87 15.70
C PRO A 49 -2.59 -39.58 16.46
N LEU A 50 -3.47 -39.70 17.46
CA LEU A 50 -3.72 -38.60 18.39
C LEU A 50 -2.37 -38.21 19.01
N ARG A 51 -2.01 -36.93 18.97
CA ARG A 51 -0.86 -36.44 19.71
C ARG A 51 -1.20 -36.59 21.20
N GLU A 52 -0.69 -37.62 21.84
CA GLU A 52 -0.69 -37.70 23.30
C GLU A 52 -0.02 -36.43 23.82
N SER A 53 -0.70 -35.69 24.69
CA SER A 53 -0.10 -34.59 25.43
C SER A 53 1.09 -35.16 26.20
N ARG A 54 2.30 -34.98 25.65
CA ARG A 54 3.54 -35.40 26.30
C ARG A 54 3.76 -34.49 27.51
N GLU A 55 3.18 -34.86 28.64
CA GLU A 55 3.46 -34.19 29.91
C GLU A 55 4.82 -34.61 30.50
N ASN A 56 5.55 -35.54 29.89
CA ASN A 56 6.86 -35.97 30.38
C ASN A 56 7.79 -36.31 29.21
N GLU A 57 8.59 -35.35 28.74
CA GLU A 57 9.85 -35.58 28.00
C GLU A 57 10.53 -34.20 27.80
N GLU A 58 11.09 -33.66 28.89
CA GLU A 58 12.20 -32.72 28.80
C GLU A 58 13.41 -33.49 28.24
N GLU A 59 13.81 -33.20 26.99
CA GLU A 59 15.21 -33.07 26.55
C GLU A 59 15.31 -32.98 25.01
N CYS A 60 15.77 -31.81 24.55
CA CYS A 60 16.55 -31.58 23.33
C CYS A 60 16.16 -32.34 22.05
N ARG A 61 15.10 -31.89 21.37
CA ARG A 61 15.03 -31.91 19.90
C ARG A 61 14.52 -30.55 19.42
N PRO A 62 15.10 -29.92 18.38
CA PRO A 62 14.40 -28.82 17.72
C PRO A 62 13.06 -29.38 17.23
N ASP A 63 12.00 -28.81 17.76
CA ASP A 63 10.63 -29.26 17.56
C ASP A 63 10.31 -29.23 16.06
N ARG A 64 10.37 -30.39 15.42
CA ARG A 64 10.01 -30.56 14.00
C ARG A 64 8.51 -30.35 13.75
N ASN A 65 7.74 -30.09 14.82
CA ASN A 65 6.29 -29.92 14.82
C ASN A 65 5.84 -28.58 15.45
N TYR A 66 6.75 -27.66 15.80
CA TYR A 66 6.40 -26.27 16.04
C TYR A 66 6.18 -25.61 14.67
N ILE A 67 5.02 -25.86 14.09
CA ILE A 67 4.46 -24.93 13.12
C ILE A 67 3.87 -23.84 14.02
N PRO A 68 4.50 -22.65 14.16
CA PRO A 68 3.84 -21.54 14.82
C PRO A 68 2.44 -21.41 14.21
N GLU A 69 1.42 -21.10 15.01
CA GLU A 69 0.06 -20.82 14.52
C GLU A 69 0.08 -19.52 13.70
N ILE A 70 0.83 -19.50 12.62
CA ILE A 70 0.78 -18.47 11.60
C ILE A 70 -0.31 -18.96 10.67
N PHE A 71 -1.45 -18.26 10.71
CA PHE A 71 -2.52 -18.54 9.77
C PHE A 71 -1.95 -18.39 8.36
N THR A 72 -2.15 -19.40 7.52
CA THR A 72 -1.69 -19.35 6.12
C THR A 72 -2.28 -18.13 5.41
N GLU A 73 -3.47 -17.71 5.83
CA GLU A 73 -4.13 -16.47 5.45
C GLU A 73 -3.32 -15.21 5.80
N GLU A 74 -2.67 -15.15 6.98
CA GLU A 74 -1.86 -13.99 7.38
C GLU A 74 -0.64 -13.84 6.47
N ILE A 75 0.06 -14.94 6.17
CA ILE A 75 1.23 -14.93 5.27
C ILE A 75 0.81 -14.56 3.83
N ILE A 76 -0.24 -15.21 3.30
CA ILE A 76 -0.69 -14.99 1.91
C ILE A 76 -1.23 -13.56 1.76
N PHE A 77 -2.05 -13.08 2.69
CA PHE A 77 -2.61 -11.74 2.60
C PHE A 77 -1.59 -10.66 2.95
N GLY A 78 -0.63 -10.90 3.84
CA GLY A 78 0.46 -9.97 4.15
C GLY A 78 1.27 -9.64 2.90
N LYS A 79 1.72 -10.68 2.18
CA LYS A 79 2.45 -10.51 0.91
C LYS A 79 1.61 -9.83 -0.17
N ALA A 80 0.32 -10.18 -0.27
CA ALA A 80 -0.57 -9.57 -1.25
C ALA A 80 -0.80 -8.07 -0.96
N ILE A 81 -1.00 -7.70 0.30
CA ILE A 81 -1.18 -6.30 0.73
C ILE A 81 0.05 -5.48 0.39
N GLU A 82 1.25 -6.00 0.68
CA GLU A 82 2.48 -5.32 0.34
C GLU A 82 2.64 -5.14 -1.18
N ALA A 83 2.45 -6.21 -1.95
CA ALA A 83 2.58 -6.13 -3.40
C ALA A 83 1.59 -5.12 -4.00
N GLU A 84 0.37 -5.03 -3.45
CA GLU A 84 -0.60 -4.00 -3.82
C GLU A 84 -0.07 -2.60 -3.49
N MET A 85 0.47 -2.37 -2.29
CA MET A 85 1.01 -1.07 -1.90
C MET A 85 2.19 -0.63 -2.77
N LEU A 86 3.13 -1.53 -3.06
CA LEU A 86 4.25 -1.24 -3.97
C LEU A 86 3.75 -0.94 -5.39
N GLY A 87 2.76 -1.68 -5.86
CA GLY A 87 2.12 -1.42 -7.15
C GLY A 87 1.44 -0.04 -7.20
N LYS A 88 0.77 0.38 -6.11
CA LYS A 88 0.20 1.73 -5.99
C LYS A 88 1.29 2.80 -5.97
N ALA A 89 2.36 2.60 -5.21
CA ALA A 89 3.46 3.56 -5.12
C ALA A 89 4.13 3.80 -6.49
N ARG A 90 4.40 2.73 -7.25
CA ARG A 90 4.94 2.84 -8.62
C ARG A 90 3.99 3.61 -9.54
N LYS A 91 2.69 3.34 -9.47
CA LYS A 91 1.68 4.09 -10.25
C LYS A 91 1.61 5.56 -9.84
N THR A 92 1.77 5.87 -8.56
CA THR A 92 1.83 7.25 -8.07
C THR A 92 3.04 7.98 -8.66
N LEU A 93 4.22 7.37 -8.64
CA LEU A 93 5.43 7.93 -9.26
C LEU A 93 5.22 8.19 -10.76
N GLU A 94 4.72 7.20 -11.49
CA GLU A 94 4.42 7.32 -12.92
C GLU A 94 3.38 8.41 -13.21
N TYR A 95 2.33 8.52 -12.39
CA TYR A 95 1.32 9.56 -12.50
C TYR A 95 1.94 10.95 -12.41
N PHE A 96 2.82 11.19 -11.43
CA PHE A 96 3.46 12.49 -11.24
C PHE A 96 4.55 12.78 -12.27
N ASP A 97 5.28 11.79 -12.74
CA ASP A 97 6.25 11.96 -13.85
C ASP A 97 5.55 12.47 -15.11
N ASN A 98 4.39 11.91 -15.43
CA ASN A 98 3.58 12.35 -16.57
C ASN A 98 2.99 13.77 -16.38
N LYS A 99 2.73 14.18 -15.13
CA LYS A 99 2.16 15.51 -14.82
C LYS A 99 3.23 16.59 -14.64
N LYS A 100 4.46 16.24 -14.32
CA LYS A 100 5.57 17.16 -14.01
C LYS A 100 5.73 18.27 -15.05
N ALA A 101 5.81 17.91 -16.32
CA ALA A 101 5.96 18.86 -17.42
C ALA A 101 4.76 19.82 -17.54
N LYS A 102 3.54 19.34 -17.27
CA LYS A 102 2.32 20.17 -17.31
C LYS A 102 2.32 21.17 -16.15
N VAL A 103 2.64 20.71 -14.95
CA VAL A 103 2.65 21.54 -13.73
C VAL A 103 3.72 22.61 -13.82
N GLU A 104 4.94 22.27 -14.22
CA GLU A 104 6.04 23.24 -14.37
C GLU A 104 5.69 24.33 -15.39
N LYS A 105 5.02 23.96 -16.48
CA LYS A 105 4.52 24.92 -17.46
C LYS A 105 3.44 25.82 -16.87
N GLN A 106 2.47 25.27 -16.14
CA GLN A 106 1.39 26.05 -15.50
C GLN A 106 1.96 27.04 -14.49
N ILE A 107 2.90 26.62 -13.64
CA ILE A 107 3.61 27.49 -12.70
C ILE A 107 4.32 28.64 -13.44
N SER A 108 4.99 28.36 -14.57
CA SER A 108 5.71 29.38 -15.34
C SER A 108 4.80 30.44 -15.99
N CYS A 109 3.52 30.12 -16.17
CA CYS A 109 2.54 31.03 -16.76
C CYS A 109 1.83 31.92 -15.73
N LEU A 110 2.06 31.72 -14.43
CA LEU A 110 1.48 32.52 -13.36
C LEU A 110 2.26 33.83 -13.13
N PRO A 111 1.61 34.87 -12.58
CA PRO A 111 2.31 36.07 -12.13
C PRO A 111 3.29 35.76 -10.99
N ALA A 112 4.29 36.62 -10.77
CA ALA A 112 5.46 36.33 -9.93
C ALA A 112 5.13 35.90 -8.49
N GLU A 113 4.16 36.55 -7.83
CA GLU A 113 3.73 36.25 -6.45
C GLU A 113 3.12 34.84 -6.28
N PRO A 114 2.03 34.46 -6.98
CA PRO A 114 1.52 33.09 -6.89
C PRO A 114 2.47 32.06 -7.48
N ALA A 115 3.29 32.42 -8.48
CA ALA A 115 4.28 31.49 -9.04
C ALA A 115 5.30 31.02 -7.99
N GLU A 116 5.80 31.91 -7.12
CA GLU A 116 6.74 31.54 -6.05
C GLU A 116 6.09 30.61 -5.01
N ILE A 117 4.84 30.89 -4.62
CA ILE A 117 4.09 30.04 -3.70
C ILE A 117 3.87 28.64 -4.29
N GLN A 118 3.47 28.56 -5.55
CA GLN A 118 3.24 27.28 -6.23
C GLN A 118 4.55 26.53 -6.50
N GLN A 119 5.67 27.23 -6.74
CA GLN A 119 6.99 26.59 -6.82
C GLN A 119 7.39 25.92 -5.51
N ASN A 120 7.19 26.59 -4.38
CA ASN A 120 7.51 26.04 -3.05
C ASN A 120 6.65 24.82 -2.70
N ARG A 121 5.37 24.85 -3.07
CA ARG A 121 4.47 23.68 -2.92
C ARG A 121 4.93 22.53 -3.82
N TRP A 122 5.25 22.83 -5.07
CA TRP A 122 5.72 21.85 -6.04
C TRP A 122 7.07 21.24 -5.66
N SER A 123 7.99 22.02 -5.07
CA SER A 123 9.25 21.49 -4.55
C SER A 123 9.01 20.54 -3.39
N SER A 124 8.11 20.88 -2.45
CA SER A 124 7.74 19.99 -1.36
C SER A 124 7.13 18.67 -1.85
N ILE A 125 6.28 18.72 -2.88
CA ILE A 125 5.73 17.52 -3.52
C ILE A 125 6.85 16.68 -4.15
N LYS A 126 7.81 17.29 -4.85
CA LYS A 126 8.97 16.60 -5.44
C LYS A 126 9.83 15.89 -4.39
N ASP A 127 10.11 16.56 -3.28
CA ASP A 127 10.94 15.98 -2.21
C ASP A 127 10.29 14.71 -1.66
N ARG A 128 8.97 14.76 -1.42
CA ARG A 128 8.19 13.63 -0.91
C ARG A 128 8.01 12.50 -1.93
N LEU A 129 7.97 12.81 -3.24
CA LEU A 129 8.05 11.80 -4.29
C LEU A 129 9.41 11.08 -4.25
N GLY A 130 10.49 11.82 -3.98
CA GLY A 130 11.82 11.25 -3.74
C GLY A 130 11.86 10.33 -2.50
N ASP A 131 11.15 10.69 -1.43
CA ASP A 131 11.00 9.82 -0.25
C ASP A 131 10.26 8.52 -0.61
N ILE A 132 9.18 8.59 -1.39
CA ILE A 132 8.47 7.40 -1.89
C ILE A 132 9.41 6.50 -2.68
N GLU A 133 10.17 7.06 -3.61
CA GLU A 133 11.11 6.30 -4.44
C GLU A 133 12.17 5.59 -3.58
N GLN A 134 12.71 6.27 -2.57
CA GLN A 134 13.66 5.69 -1.62
C GLN A 134 13.03 4.56 -0.80
N ILE A 135 11.81 4.76 -0.28
CA ILE A 135 11.09 3.74 0.50
C ILE A 135 10.79 2.51 -0.36
N VAL A 136 10.30 2.70 -1.60
CA VAL A 136 10.00 1.61 -2.53
C VAL A 136 11.28 0.83 -2.86
N THR A 137 12.37 1.53 -3.18
CA THR A 137 13.66 0.91 -3.47
C THR A 137 14.20 0.14 -2.26
N ALA A 138 14.02 0.66 -1.05
CA ALA A 138 14.43 0.00 0.18
C ALA A 138 13.59 -1.26 0.47
N LEU A 139 12.28 -1.20 0.26
CA LEU A 139 11.38 -2.35 0.45
C LEU A 139 11.63 -3.47 -0.56
N GLU A 140 12.00 -3.14 -1.80
CA GLU A 140 12.36 -4.12 -2.84
C GLU A 140 13.72 -4.78 -2.61
N LYS A 141 14.69 -4.04 -2.04
CA LYS A 141 16.03 -4.56 -1.73
C LYS A 141 16.09 -5.29 -0.39
N ALA A 142 15.12 -5.06 0.49
CA ALA A 142 15.06 -5.75 1.77
C ALA A 142 14.90 -7.27 1.54
N PRO A 143 15.65 -8.11 2.25
CA PRO A 143 15.43 -9.55 2.20
C PRO A 143 13.97 -9.85 2.57
N GLU A 144 13.34 -10.76 1.83
CA GLU A 144 12.00 -11.24 2.16
C GLU A 144 11.98 -11.65 3.64
N PRO A 145 11.03 -11.15 4.45
CA PRO A 145 10.98 -11.52 5.85
C PRO A 145 10.87 -13.04 5.94
N GLY A 146 11.78 -13.65 6.68
CA GLY A 146 11.63 -15.04 7.12
C GLY A 146 10.30 -15.19 7.86
N GLU A 147 9.73 -16.40 7.80
CA GLU A 147 8.43 -16.76 8.37
C GLU A 147 8.35 -16.41 9.87
N MET A 148 7.90 -15.19 10.22
CA MET A 148 7.39 -14.77 11.54
C MET A 148 7.04 -13.27 11.50
N GLU A 149 5.79 -12.94 11.14
CA GLU A 149 5.26 -11.55 11.15
C GLU A 149 5.13 -10.95 12.56
N SER A 150 5.30 -11.76 13.62
CA SER A 150 5.41 -11.31 15.02
C SER A 150 6.82 -10.84 15.41
N SER A 151 7.80 -10.97 14.51
CA SER A 151 9.14 -10.42 14.68
C SER A 151 9.11 -8.88 14.71
N PRO A 152 9.98 -8.21 15.49
CA PRO A 152 10.15 -6.76 15.42
C PRO A 152 10.31 -6.23 13.99
N GLU A 153 10.92 -7.01 13.10
CA GLU A 153 11.11 -6.67 11.68
C GLU A 153 9.79 -6.63 10.88
N GLY A 154 8.86 -7.55 11.14
CA GLY A 154 7.56 -7.59 10.47
C GLY A 154 6.67 -6.41 10.86
N LEU A 155 6.67 -6.03 12.14
CA LEU A 155 5.95 -4.86 12.63
C LEU A 155 6.50 -3.55 12.06
N LEU A 156 7.83 -3.44 11.96
CA LEU A 156 8.49 -2.30 11.31
C LEU A 156 8.06 -2.19 9.85
N ARG A 157 8.03 -3.31 9.11
CA ARG A 157 7.65 -3.34 7.70
C ARG A 157 6.20 -2.92 7.47
N SER A 158 5.27 -3.41 8.29
CA SER A 158 3.86 -2.97 8.25
C SER A 158 3.72 -1.45 8.51
N LYS A 159 4.46 -0.92 9.50
CA LYS A 159 4.45 0.53 9.78
C LYS A 159 5.03 1.36 8.64
N VAL A 160 6.05 0.85 7.95
CA VAL A 160 6.61 1.48 6.74
C VAL A 160 5.57 1.51 5.62
N LEU A 161 4.80 0.44 5.41
CA LEU A 161 3.73 0.42 4.40
C LEU A 161 2.59 1.41 4.72
N GLU A 162 2.18 1.53 5.98
CA GLU A 162 1.19 2.53 6.39
C GLU A 162 1.73 3.97 6.22
N HIS A 163 3.01 4.19 6.53
CA HIS A 163 3.66 5.48 6.31
C HIS A 163 3.69 5.82 4.81
N LEU A 164 4.07 4.87 3.96
CA LEU A 164 4.08 5.01 2.51
C LEU A 164 2.70 5.39 1.98
N ARG A 165 1.65 4.73 2.47
CA ARG A 165 0.26 5.06 2.14
C ARG A 165 -0.10 6.49 2.52
N SER A 166 0.22 6.90 3.75
CA SER A 166 -0.05 8.25 4.25
C SER A 166 0.66 9.32 3.41
N ILE A 167 1.93 9.08 3.02
CA ILE A 167 2.67 10.01 2.14
C ILE A 167 1.95 10.13 0.80
N MET A 168 1.56 9.02 0.17
CA MET A 168 0.87 9.03 -1.12
C MET A 168 -0.46 9.79 -1.06
N ASP A 169 -1.29 9.53 -0.05
CA ASP A 169 -2.59 10.18 0.12
C ASP A 169 -2.42 11.70 0.30
N SER A 170 -1.46 12.12 1.11
CA SER A 170 -1.20 13.55 1.32
C SER A 170 -0.57 14.24 0.09
N ILE A 171 0.29 13.56 -0.69
CA ILE A 171 0.83 14.15 -1.92
C ILE A 171 -0.32 14.41 -2.91
N LEU A 172 -1.25 13.46 -3.02
CA LEU A 172 -2.39 13.57 -3.92
C LEU A 172 -3.31 14.73 -3.51
N ASP A 173 -3.55 14.90 -2.21
CA ASP A 173 -4.35 16.00 -1.67
C ASP A 173 -3.72 17.36 -1.96
N ASP A 174 -2.42 17.52 -1.65
CA ASP A 174 -1.68 18.77 -1.90
C ASP A 174 -1.63 19.10 -3.39
N TYR A 175 -1.46 18.09 -4.25
CA TYR A 175 -1.51 18.26 -5.70
C TYR A 175 -2.88 18.76 -6.16
N ASN A 176 -3.96 18.15 -5.67
CA ASN A 176 -5.31 18.54 -6.06
C ASN A 176 -5.62 19.97 -5.62
N GLN A 177 -5.25 20.33 -4.38
CA GLN A 177 -5.39 21.70 -3.88
C GLN A 177 -4.57 22.69 -4.70
N MET A 178 -3.34 22.33 -5.08
CA MET A 178 -2.49 23.14 -5.94
C MET A 178 -3.15 23.38 -7.30
N VAL A 179 -3.69 22.34 -7.93
CA VAL A 179 -4.39 22.43 -9.22
C VAL A 179 -5.63 23.31 -9.13
N GLU A 180 -6.45 23.13 -8.08
CA GLU A 180 -7.67 23.93 -7.86
C GLU A 180 -7.36 25.42 -7.71
N ILE A 181 -6.30 25.76 -6.95
CA ILE A 181 -5.85 27.15 -6.81
C ILE A 181 -5.36 27.71 -8.14
N MET A 182 -4.56 26.96 -8.89
CA MET A 182 -4.08 27.39 -10.21
C MET A 182 -5.22 27.60 -11.21
N GLU A 183 -6.29 26.79 -11.15
CA GLU A 183 -7.48 26.97 -11.97
C GLU A 183 -8.28 28.22 -11.55
N SER A 184 -8.40 28.50 -10.26
CA SER A 184 -9.07 29.71 -9.75
C SER A 184 -8.31 31.00 -10.08
N GLU A 185 -6.97 30.98 -9.97
CA GLU A 185 -6.12 32.14 -10.26
C GLU A 185 -6.02 32.41 -11.77
N SER A 186 -6.23 31.39 -12.61
CA SER A 186 -6.33 31.54 -14.06
C SER A 186 -7.61 32.26 -14.49
N CYS A 187 -8.70 32.20 -13.71
CA CYS A 187 -9.93 32.93 -14.01
C CYS A 187 -9.79 34.45 -13.78
N ASP A 188 -8.96 34.89 -12.84
CA ASP A 188 -8.79 36.31 -12.51
C ASP A 188 -7.94 37.10 -13.53
N ILE A 189 -7.21 36.40 -14.42
CA ILE A 189 -6.31 37.04 -15.39
C ILE A 189 -7.09 37.57 -16.61
N GLU A 190 -8.24 36.97 -16.96
CA GLU A 190 -9.05 37.43 -18.09
C GLU A 190 -9.87 38.69 -17.77
N ASP A 191 -10.28 38.89 -16.52
CA ASP A 191 -11.11 40.03 -16.13
C ASP A 191 -10.31 41.34 -15.93
N LYS A 192 -9.01 41.27 -15.63
CA LYS A 192 -8.18 42.47 -15.40
C LYS A 192 -7.65 43.14 -16.66
N LYS A 193 -7.80 42.52 -17.85
CA LYS A 193 -7.35 43.11 -19.13
C LYS A 193 -8.41 44.00 -19.79
N SER A 194 -9.63 44.02 -19.26
CA SER A 194 -10.78 44.77 -19.82
C SER A 194 -10.91 46.21 -19.28
N TYR A 195 -10.32 46.52 -18.12
CA TYR A 195 -10.36 47.87 -17.52
C TYR A 195 -8.96 48.43 -17.29
N GLY A 196 -8.33 48.96 -18.35
CA GLY A 196 -7.02 49.59 -18.20
C GLY A 196 -6.36 50.07 -19.48
N LEU A 197 -7.11 50.52 -20.48
CA LEU A 197 -6.53 51.23 -21.62
C LEU A 197 -7.48 52.35 -22.07
N SER A 198 -7.31 53.54 -21.50
CA SER A 198 -7.73 54.79 -22.13
C SER A 198 -6.63 55.84 -21.92
N GLU A 199 -5.77 55.89 -22.93
CA GLU A 199 -5.13 57.08 -23.51
C GLU A 199 -4.49 58.10 -22.55
N SER A 200 -3.16 58.01 -22.47
CA SER A 200 -2.31 59.20 -22.43
C SER A 200 -1.74 59.40 -23.84
N LYS A 201 -2.03 60.56 -24.45
CA LYS A 201 -1.13 61.34 -25.33
C LYS A 201 -1.90 62.52 -25.94
N GLU A 202 -1.69 63.70 -25.39
CA GLU A 202 -1.47 64.87 -26.24
C GLU A 202 -0.36 65.70 -25.59
N SER A 203 0.69 65.91 -26.37
CA SER A 203 1.92 66.61 -26.02
C SER A 203 2.17 67.64 -27.12
N VAL A 204 2.87 68.74 -26.76
CA VAL A 204 3.64 69.73 -27.56
C VAL A 204 3.30 71.11 -26.96
N SER A 205 4.11 71.62 -26.01
CA SER A 205 5.25 72.58 -26.17
C SER A 205 4.81 73.90 -26.82
N GLU A 206 5.21 75.11 -26.40
CA GLU A 206 6.54 75.59 -26.03
C GLU A 206 6.43 77.08 -25.56
N ASN A 207 7.15 77.43 -24.50
CA ASN A 207 7.87 78.68 -24.16
C ASN A 207 7.38 80.10 -24.55
N ASP A 208 7.38 80.95 -23.50
CA ASP A 208 8.00 82.28 -23.36
C ASP A 208 7.38 83.60 -23.92
N VAL A 209 7.47 84.61 -23.02
CA VAL A 209 7.55 86.08 -23.15
C VAL A 209 6.27 86.94 -23.14
N ASN A 210 6.25 87.77 -22.07
CA ASN A 210 5.50 89.02 -21.76
C ASN A 210 4.03 88.95 -21.33
#